data_AF-A0A8P4KPG0-F1
#
_entry.id   AF-A0A8P4KPG0-F1
#
_cell.length_a   1.000
_cell.length_b   1.000
_cell.length_c   1.000
_cell.angle_alpha   90.00
_cell.angle_beta   90.00
_cell.angle_gamma   90.00
#
_symmetry.space_group_name_H-M   'P 1'
#
loop_
_entity.id
_entity.type
_entity.pdbx_description
1 polymer ?
#
loop_
_entity_poly.entity_id
_entity_poly.type
_entity_poly.pdbx_seq_one_letter_code
_entity_poly.pdbx_strand_id
1 'polypeptide(L)'
;MKIKIIEARKIQTVYQHIREHLQEEVCRMSKDLDQTELAVALGEAEVDQASKQVESAAAAAHSIMGTMVQTECETMGRKREMDSELWELSAEEKELKRKMETLWRRSLSVQSQQKERDIEEAQSTFVKDYQHHDICGASQSDMKLVEDMEALIEALGCADVQDLVNKVVSQRATKEQLLIEVTQYKELIRQEAETLADLEVQYTELKFSEKPATTRFDKLKEQLQAWLNQEVDRVQRLQAELKQSQDLLDSVEFGVNNFYFRMSCVALEELPSAFSTDSLDKLRDISARLPTLQQRALEKEPEISGLDQDKVYDLLEELNMMELKNNKRPTTPIGTPQLSDDEEECSPSREEIKRRSIRLIDSRQNRRSARKACKK
;
A
#
# COMPACT_ATOMS: atom_id res chain seq x y z
N MET A 1 3.03 12.10 -93.59
CA MET A 1 2.42 12.99 -92.57
C MET A 1 1.72 12.25 -91.43
N LYS A 2 0.83 11.27 -91.69
CA LYS A 2 0.04 10.58 -90.65
C LYS A 2 0.86 9.90 -89.53
N ILE A 3 1.97 9.25 -89.88
CA ILE A 3 2.85 8.55 -88.89
C ILE A 3 3.46 9.53 -87.87
N LYS A 4 3.94 10.70 -88.33
CA LYS A 4 4.49 11.74 -87.43
C LYS A 4 3.45 12.30 -86.46
N ILE A 5 2.19 12.40 -86.90
CA ILE A 5 1.08 12.86 -86.04
C ILE A 5 0.74 11.82 -84.97
N ILE A 6 0.77 10.54 -85.31
CA ILE A 6 0.53 9.45 -84.35
C ILE A 6 1.64 9.42 -83.30
N GLU A 7 2.90 9.52 -83.73
CA GLU A 7 4.04 9.49 -82.83
C GLU A 7 4.11 10.73 -81.93
N ALA A 8 3.81 11.92 -82.45
CA ALA A 8 3.68 13.14 -81.66
C ALA A 8 2.57 13.03 -80.59
N ARG A 9 1.45 12.38 -80.92
CA ARG A 9 0.36 12.12 -79.97
C ARG A 9 0.80 11.19 -78.85
N LYS A 10 1.53 10.11 -79.16
CA LYS A 10 2.09 9.21 -78.14
C LYS A 10 3.06 9.94 -77.20
N ILE A 11 3.96 10.75 -77.77
CA ILE A 11 4.90 11.56 -76.99
C ILE A 11 4.12 12.49 -76.05
N GLN A 12 3.09 13.18 -76.56
CA GLN A 12 2.25 14.04 -75.74
C GLN A 12 1.56 13.28 -74.59
N THR A 13 1.01 12.09 -74.84
CA THR A 13 0.40 11.24 -73.81
C THR A 13 1.42 10.83 -72.74
N VAL A 14 2.63 10.46 -73.13
CA VAL A 14 3.70 10.09 -72.18
C VAL A 14 4.09 11.29 -71.32
N TYR A 15 4.29 12.47 -71.91
CA TYR A 15 4.58 13.69 -71.14
C TYR A 15 3.46 14.06 -70.18
N GLN A 16 2.21 13.87 -70.58
CA GLN A 16 1.05 14.12 -69.72
C GLN A 16 1.05 13.18 -68.50
N HIS A 17 1.29 11.89 -68.70
CA HIS A 17 1.41 10.94 -67.59
C HIS A 17 2.60 11.23 -66.67
N ILE A 18 3.75 11.61 -67.22
CA ILE A 18 4.91 12.00 -66.41
C ILE A 18 4.55 13.22 -65.55
N ARG A 19 3.85 14.21 -66.12
CA ARG A 19 3.42 15.41 -65.39
C ARG A 19 2.44 15.07 -64.26
N GLU A 20 1.47 14.20 -64.53
CA GLU A 20 0.49 13.73 -63.54
C GLU A 20 1.19 12.99 -62.39
N HIS A 21 2.12 12.10 -62.70
CA HIS A 21 2.88 11.36 -61.69
C HIS A 21 3.75 12.28 -60.84
N LEU A 22 4.45 13.23 -61.44
CA LEU A 22 5.25 14.22 -60.70
C LEU A 22 4.37 15.11 -59.81
N GLN A 23 3.18 15.52 -60.26
CA GLN A 23 2.25 16.27 -59.42
C GLN A 23 1.77 15.43 -58.22
N GLU A 24 1.54 14.12 -58.43
CA GLU A 24 1.13 13.23 -57.36
C GLU A 24 2.27 13.01 -56.34
N GLU A 25 3.51 12.80 -56.81
CA GLU A 25 4.67 12.69 -55.92
C GLU A 25 4.91 13.96 -55.11
N VAL A 26 4.85 15.14 -55.74
CA VAL A 26 5.00 16.42 -55.02
C VAL A 26 3.91 16.58 -53.96
N CYS A 27 2.66 16.23 -54.28
CA CYS A 27 1.57 16.26 -53.31
C CYS A 27 1.79 15.28 -52.15
N ARG A 28 2.33 14.08 -52.41
CA ARG A 28 2.64 13.10 -51.36
C ARG A 28 3.78 13.57 -50.48
N MET A 29 4.89 14.01 -51.07
CA MET A 29 6.04 14.53 -50.34
C MET A 29 5.67 15.70 -49.43
N SER A 30 4.81 16.61 -49.89
CA SER A 30 4.33 17.72 -49.06
C SER A 30 3.58 17.22 -47.83
N LYS A 31 2.66 16.24 -48.00
CA LYS A 31 1.89 15.68 -46.89
C LYS A 31 2.77 14.92 -45.90
N ASP A 32 3.73 14.16 -46.41
CA ASP A 32 4.67 13.41 -45.57
C ASP A 32 5.56 14.39 -44.78
N LEU A 33 5.99 15.49 -45.41
CA LEU A 33 6.75 16.55 -44.73
C LEU A 33 5.92 17.19 -43.61
N ASP A 34 4.69 17.60 -43.89
CA ASP A 34 3.78 18.20 -42.90
C ASP A 34 3.55 17.26 -41.70
N GLN A 35 3.40 15.95 -41.95
CA GLN A 35 3.26 14.94 -40.90
C GLN A 35 4.53 14.81 -40.06
N THR A 36 5.70 14.81 -40.69
CA THR A 36 6.97 14.74 -39.97
C THR A 36 7.24 16.00 -39.15
N GLU A 37 6.90 17.18 -39.66
CA GLU A 37 7.05 18.44 -38.94
C GLU A 37 6.16 18.47 -37.69
N LEU A 38 4.91 17.99 -37.81
CA LEU A 38 4.00 17.87 -36.68
C LEU A 38 4.49 16.86 -35.64
N ALA A 39 5.05 15.72 -36.07
CA ALA A 39 5.64 14.74 -35.17
C ALA A 39 6.87 15.27 -34.43
N VAL A 40 7.72 16.06 -35.10
CA VAL A 40 8.87 16.73 -34.47
C VAL A 40 8.40 17.76 -33.45
N ALA A 41 7.42 18.60 -33.79
CA ALA A 41 6.88 19.59 -32.86
C ALA A 41 6.26 18.96 -31.60
N LEU A 42 5.57 17.82 -31.74
CA LEU A 42 5.08 17.05 -30.60
C LEU A 42 6.22 16.48 -29.75
N GLY A 43 7.25 15.90 -30.39
CA GLY A 43 8.41 15.39 -29.70
C GLY A 43 9.19 16.47 -28.94
N GLU A 44 9.36 17.66 -29.52
CA GLU A 44 9.97 18.82 -28.85
C GLU A 44 9.18 19.23 -27.61
N ALA A 45 7.85 19.29 -27.69
CA ALA A 45 7.00 19.61 -26.56
C ALA A 45 7.08 18.56 -25.43
N GLU A 46 7.14 17.28 -25.77
CA GLU A 46 7.34 16.18 -24.81
C GLU A 46 8.72 16.27 -24.11
N VAL A 47 9.78 16.57 -24.86
CA VAL A 47 11.12 16.76 -24.32
C VAL A 47 11.18 17.96 -23.38
N ASP A 48 10.56 19.08 -23.75
CA ASP A 48 10.46 20.26 -22.88
C ASP A 48 9.69 19.97 -21.60
N GLN A 49 8.60 19.20 -21.68
CA GLN A 49 7.85 18.78 -20.51
C GLN A 49 8.68 17.86 -19.61
N ALA A 50 9.38 16.88 -20.18
CA ALA A 50 10.24 15.98 -19.44
C ALA A 50 11.40 16.74 -18.78
N SER A 51 12.00 17.72 -19.46
CA SER A 51 13.08 18.54 -18.89
C SER A 51 12.59 19.32 -17.68
N LYS A 52 11.41 19.97 -17.76
CA LYS A 52 10.81 20.68 -16.62
C LYS A 52 10.54 19.75 -15.44
N GLN A 53 10.07 18.53 -15.70
CA GLN A 53 9.86 17.52 -14.66
C GLN A 53 11.17 17.14 -13.97
N VAL A 54 12.24 16.90 -14.73
CA VAL A 54 13.58 16.57 -14.18
C VAL A 54 14.12 17.73 -13.35
N GLU A 55 14.00 18.98 -13.81
CA GLU A 55 14.42 20.15 -13.05
C GLU A 55 13.65 20.28 -11.72
N SER A 56 12.33 20.08 -11.75
CA SER A 56 11.50 20.12 -10.53
C SER A 56 11.87 19.02 -9.54
N ALA A 57 12.15 17.80 -10.03
CA ALA A 57 12.57 16.69 -9.20
C ALA A 57 13.97 16.92 -8.60
N ALA A 58 14.89 17.49 -9.37
CA ALA A 58 16.21 17.88 -8.88
C ALA A 58 16.12 18.95 -7.78
N ALA A 59 15.27 19.97 -7.97
CA ALA A 59 15.04 21.00 -6.96
C ALA A 59 14.47 20.41 -5.66
N ALA A 60 13.50 19.49 -5.76
CA ALA A 60 12.93 18.79 -4.61
C ALA A 60 14.00 17.94 -3.88
N ALA A 61 14.82 17.20 -4.62
CA ALA A 61 15.90 16.40 -4.05
C ALA A 61 16.94 17.26 -3.31
N HIS A 62 17.33 18.40 -3.89
CA HIS A 62 18.23 19.34 -3.24
C HIS A 62 17.63 19.93 -1.96
N SER A 63 16.33 20.25 -1.95
CA SER A 63 15.65 20.71 -0.74
C SER A 63 15.63 19.65 0.35
N ILE A 64 15.34 18.39 0.01
CA ILE A 64 15.34 17.27 0.97
C ILE A 64 16.74 17.02 1.53
N MET A 65 17.76 17.06 0.67
CA MET A 65 19.14 16.90 1.12
C MET A 65 19.55 18.03 2.07
N GLY A 66 19.13 19.27 1.80
CA GLY A 66 19.35 20.40 2.70
C GLY A 66 18.72 20.20 4.08
N THR A 67 17.46 19.75 4.15
CA THR A 67 16.79 19.49 5.44
C THR A 67 17.39 18.30 6.18
N MET A 68 17.81 17.25 5.46
CA MET A 68 18.52 16.11 6.05
C MET A 68 19.84 16.55 6.70
N VAL A 69 20.67 17.33 6.00
CA VAL A 69 21.94 17.83 6.55
C VAL A 69 21.68 18.74 7.76
N GLN A 70 20.65 19.58 7.71
CA GLN A 70 20.28 20.43 8.84
C GLN A 70 19.90 19.58 10.07
N THR A 71 19.01 18.61 9.90
CA THR A 71 18.58 17.72 11.00
C THR A 71 19.74 16.87 11.55
N GLU A 72 20.68 16.45 10.71
CA GLU A 72 21.91 15.79 11.14
C GLU A 72 22.78 16.72 12.01
N CYS A 73 22.96 17.98 11.60
CA CYS A 73 23.70 18.97 12.39
C CYS A 73 23.05 19.22 13.76
N GLU A 74 21.73 19.36 13.79
CA GLU A 74 20.96 19.57 15.03
C GLU A 74 21.02 18.36 15.97
N THR A 75 20.94 17.13 15.44
CA THR A 75 21.05 15.90 16.24
C THR A 75 22.46 15.70 16.77
N MET A 76 23.48 15.97 15.96
CA MET A 76 24.88 15.97 16.40
C MET A 76 25.17 17.04 17.45
N GLY A 77 24.56 18.23 17.34
CA GLY A 77 24.63 19.28 18.35
C GLY A 77 24.08 18.80 19.69
N ARG A 78 22.83 18.31 19.70
CA ARG A 78 22.18 17.75 20.90
C ARG A 78 22.98 16.61 21.53
N LYS A 79 23.57 15.74 20.70
CA LYS A 79 24.42 14.65 21.20
C LYS A 79 25.64 15.19 21.94
N ARG A 80 26.32 16.22 21.42
CA ARG A 80 27.47 16.84 22.09
C ARG A 80 27.09 17.50 23.42
N GLU A 81 25.92 18.14 23.48
CA GLU A 81 25.39 18.73 24.72
C GLU A 81 25.16 17.63 25.77
N MET A 82 24.43 16.57 25.41
CA MET A 82 24.20 15.42 26.28
C MET A 82 25.51 14.74 26.72
N ASP A 83 26.47 14.56 25.81
CA ASP A 83 27.78 13.98 26.15
C ASP A 83 28.56 14.88 27.13
N SER A 84 28.39 16.20 27.04
CA SER A 84 29.01 17.17 27.96
C SER A 84 28.36 17.09 29.35
N GLU A 85 27.03 17.03 29.42
CA GLU A 85 26.28 16.85 30.68
C GLU A 85 26.66 15.53 31.38
N LEU A 86 26.75 14.43 30.61
CA LEU A 86 27.22 13.13 31.14
C LEU A 86 28.65 13.20 31.68
N TRP A 87 29.52 13.96 31.02
CA TRP A 87 30.89 14.14 31.47
C TRP A 87 30.94 14.91 32.81
N GLU A 88 30.13 15.96 32.95
CA GLU A 88 30.00 16.73 34.20
C GLU A 88 29.45 15.85 35.34
N LEU A 89 28.36 15.12 35.11
CA LEU A 89 27.80 14.20 36.10
C LEU A 89 28.80 13.11 36.52
N SER A 90 29.57 12.56 35.57
CA SER A 90 30.64 11.61 35.88
C SER A 90 31.76 12.22 36.72
N ALA A 91 32.08 13.49 36.50
CA ALA A 91 33.07 14.21 37.31
C ALA A 91 32.55 14.44 38.75
N GLU A 92 31.28 14.82 38.89
CA GLU A 92 30.61 14.97 40.19
C GLU A 92 30.54 13.65 40.96
N GLU A 93 30.17 12.56 40.30
CA GLU A 93 30.12 11.22 40.90
C GLU A 93 31.50 10.79 41.41
N LYS A 94 32.57 11.00 40.62
CA LYS A 94 33.94 10.72 41.03
C LYS A 94 34.34 11.53 42.25
N GLU A 95 33.93 12.79 42.33
CA GLU A 95 34.21 13.66 43.46
C GLU A 95 33.44 13.25 44.73
N LEU A 96 32.17 12.90 44.59
CA LEU A 96 31.36 12.31 45.67
C LEU A 96 32.00 11.01 46.18
N LYS A 97 32.49 10.15 45.29
CA LYS A 97 33.19 8.92 45.66
C LYS A 97 34.46 9.20 46.46
N ARG A 98 35.26 10.21 46.08
CA ARG A 98 36.44 10.65 46.86
C ARG A 98 36.06 11.18 48.24
N LYS A 99 34.99 11.98 48.34
CA LYS A 99 34.47 12.49 49.62
C LYS A 99 33.98 11.36 50.52
N MET A 100 33.27 10.38 49.97
CA MET A 100 32.82 9.21 50.71
C MET A 100 34.02 8.38 51.19
N GLU A 101 35.03 8.15 50.34
CA GLU A 101 36.23 7.39 50.71
C GLU A 101 37.06 8.08 51.83
N THR A 102 37.17 9.41 51.79
CA THR A 102 37.82 10.19 52.85
C THR A 102 37.03 10.15 54.17
N LEU A 103 35.70 10.24 54.12
CA LEU A 103 34.84 10.06 55.29
C LEU A 103 34.97 8.64 55.87
N TRP A 104 35.00 7.61 55.01
CA TRP A 104 35.23 6.22 55.43
C TRP A 104 36.58 6.04 56.12
N ARG A 105 37.67 6.57 55.57
CA ARG A 105 39.00 6.53 56.22
C ARG A 105 39.00 7.23 57.58
N ARG A 106 38.30 8.37 57.69
CA ARG A 106 38.17 9.12 58.95
C ARG A 106 37.34 8.35 59.98
N SER A 107 36.28 7.68 59.56
CA SER A 107 35.44 6.83 60.41
C SER A 107 36.19 5.59 60.92
N LEU A 108 37.00 4.97 60.06
CA LEU A 108 37.89 3.86 60.44
C LEU A 108 38.92 4.28 61.50
N SER A 109 39.42 5.52 61.40
CA SER A 109 40.35 6.10 62.38
C SER A 109 39.71 6.48 63.73
N VAL A 110 38.38 6.63 63.79
CA VAL A 110 37.63 6.88 65.02
C VAL A 110 37.22 5.56 65.67
N GLN A 111 36.86 4.54 64.88
CA GLN A 111 36.62 3.19 65.39
C GLN A 111 37.86 2.55 66.02
N SER A 112 39.08 2.88 65.55
CA SER A 112 40.32 2.43 66.17
C SER A 112 40.61 3.09 67.52
N GLN A 113 40.06 4.29 67.82
CA GLN A 113 40.19 4.94 69.13
C GLN A 113 39.08 4.56 70.13
N GLN A 114 37.91 4.10 69.67
CA GLN A 114 36.82 3.66 70.55
C GLN A 114 37.05 2.23 71.09
N LYS A 115 37.82 1.39 70.39
CA LYS A 115 38.07 -0.01 70.78
C LYS A 115 39.09 -0.20 71.93
N GLU A 116 39.61 0.90 72.48
CA GLU A 116 40.59 0.90 73.57
C GLU A 116 40.00 1.34 74.92
N ARG A 117 38.67 1.58 75.01
CA ARG A 117 38.00 1.97 76.27
C ARG A 117 36.88 1.05 76.79
N ASP A 118 36.52 -0.02 76.08
CA ASP A 118 35.41 -0.91 76.48
C ASP A 118 35.87 -2.33 76.85
N ILE A 119 36.84 -2.44 77.77
CA ILE A 119 37.16 -3.70 78.48
C ILE A 119 37.23 -3.41 79.98
N GLU A 120 36.12 -2.99 80.59
CA GLU A 120 35.94 -3.04 82.05
C GLU A 120 34.48 -2.69 82.43
N GLU A 121 33.52 -3.59 82.18
CA GLU A 121 32.33 -3.76 83.04
C GLU A 121 31.45 -4.88 82.49
N ALA A 122 31.71 -6.10 82.95
CA ALA A 122 30.75 -7.20 82.86
C ALA A 122 30.85 -8.01 84.15
N GLN A 123 30.00 -7.72 85.13
CA GLN A 123 29.61 -8.67 86.18
C GLN A 123 28.44 -8.16 87.04
N SER A 124 27.62 -9.12 87.48
CA SER A 124 26.53 -9.06 88.47
C SER A 124 25.12 -8.94 87.85
N THR A 125 24.40 -10.06 87.66
CA THR A 125 23.45 -10.74 88.59
C THR A 125 22.28 -9.84 89.04
N PHE A 126 21.01 -10.25 89.11
CA PHE A 126 20.43 -11.45 89.72
C PHE A 126 18.93 -11.55 89.34
N VAL A 127 18.39 -12.77 89.37
CA VAL A 127 16.98 -13.15 89.18
C VAL A 127 16.09 -12.70 90.34
N LYS A 128 14.82 -12.32 90.09
CA LYS A 128 13.72 -12.60 91.03
C LYS A 128 12.33 -12.50 90.40
N ASP A 129 11.61 -13.61 90.47
CA ASP A 129 10.16 -13.74 90.39
C ASP A 129 9.47 -12.91 91.47
N TYR A 130 8.30 -12.33 91.15
CA TYR A 130 7.12 -12.32 92.03
C TYR A 130 5.83 -12.24 91.21
N GLN A 131 4.98 -13.24 91.38
CA GLN A 131 3.55 -13.19 91.09
C GLN A 131 2.83 -12.36 92.16
N HIS A 132 1.92 -11.47 91.76
CA HIS A 132 0.79 -11.05 92.57
C HIS A 132 -0.41 -10.73 91.65
N HIS A 133 -1.57 -11.29 92.00
CA HIS A 133 -2.87 -10.94 91.43
C HIS A 133 -3.33 -9.58 91.93
N ASP A 134 -3.96 -8.79 91.06
CA ASP A 134 -5.07 -7.93 91.48
C ASP A 134 -6.08 -7.67 90.35
N ILE A 135 -7.36 -7.62 90.74
CA ILE A 135 -8.53 -7.43 89.89
C ILE A 135 -8.94 -5.96 90.01
N CYS A 136 -8.48 -5.10 89.09
CA CYS A 136 -9.14 -3.87 88.65
C CYS A 136 -8.25 -3.10 87.65
N GLY A 137 -8.87 -2.58 86.59
CA GLY A 137 -8.23 -1.65 85.64
C GLY A 137 -7.65 -2.38 84.43
N ALA A 138 -7.71 -1.73 83.26
CA ALA A 138 -7.15 -2.21 82.00
C ALA A 138 -5.84 -2.98 82.22
N SER A 139 -5.74 -4.18 81.67
CA SER A 139 -4.57 -5.03 81.87
C SER A 139 -3.30 -4.25 81.45
N GLN A 140 -2.17 -4.47 82.10
CA GLN A 140 -0.91 -3.78 81.73
C GLN A 140 -0.57 -3.92 80.23
N SER A 141 -1.07 -4.97 79.59
CA SER A 141 -1.05 -5.18 78.14
C SER A 141 -1.94 -4.22 77.35
N ASP A 142 -3.12 -3.87 77.85
CA ASP A 142 -4.04 -2.94 77.20
C ASP A 142 -3.50 -1.50 77.22
N MET A 143 -2.85 -1.07 78.32
CA MET A 143 -2.20 0.24 78.37
C MET A 143 -1.05 0.35 77.38
N LYS A 144 -0.20 -0.68 77.28
CA LYS A 144 0.89 -0.73 76.29
C LYS A 144 0.36 -0.69 74.85
N LEU A 145 -0.75 -1.37 74.58
CA LEU A 145 -1.37 -1.35 73.26
C LEU A 145 -1.84 0.06 72.88
N VAL A 146 -2.43 0.80 73.82
CA VAL A 146 -2.86 2.19 73.59
C VAL A 146 -1.65 3.10 73.36
N GLU A 147 -0.60 2.98 74.16
CA GLU A 147 0.66 3.72 73.97
C GLU A 147 1.29 3.44 72.60
N ASP A 148 1.34 2.17 72.17
CA ASP A 148 1.86 1.77 70.86
C ASP A 148 1.00 2.33 69.72
N MET A 149 -0.32 2.36 69.87
CA MET A 149 -1.24 2.93 68.88
C MET A 149 -1.11 4.45 68.78
N GLU A 150 -1.00 5.15 69.90
CA GLU A 150 -0.76 6.60 69.92
C GLU A 150 0.59 6.96 69.29
N ALA A 151 1.65 6.19 69.58
CA ALA A 151 2.95 6.35 68.94
C ALA A 151 2.90 6.13 67.42
N LEU A 152 2.10 5.17 66.94
CA LEU A 152 1.88 4.95 65.51
C LEU A 152 1.07 6.06 64.85
N ILE A 153 0.05 6.59 65.53
CA ILE A 153 -0.73 7.74 65.07
C ILE A 153 0.19 8.96 64.91
N GLU A 154 1.06 9.22 65.90
CA GLU A 154 2.02 10.33 65.85
C GLU A 154 3.06 10.14 64.74
N ALA A 155 3.67 8.94 64.65
CA ALA A 155 4.71 8.64 63.65
C ALA A 155 4.19 8.71 62.21
N LEU A 156 2.93 8.33 61.98
CA LEU A 156 2.30 8.36 60.67
C LEU A 156 1.52 9.66 60.40
N GLY A 157 1.42 10.56 61.38
CA GLY A 157 0.70 11.82 61.30
C GLY A 157 -0.80 11.62 61.01
N CYS A 158 -1.42 10.62 61.64
CA CYS A 158 -2.84 10.32 61.49
C CYS A 158 -3.68 11.15 62.47
N ALA A 159 -4.90 11.51 62.09
CA ALA A 159 -5.79 12.30 62.96
C ALA A 159 -6.47 11.45 64.04
N ASP A 160 -6.75 10.18 63.73
CA ASP A 160 -7.39 9.22 64.62
C ASP A 160 -6.97 7.78 64.26
N VAL A 161 -7.46 6.82 65.05
CA VAL A 161 -7.23 5.38 64.83
C VAL A 161 -7.79 4.93 63.48
N GLN A 162 -8.88 5.53 62.99
CA GLN A 162 -9.50 5.14 61.74
C GLN A 162 -8.65 5.55 60.54
N ASP A 163 -8.08 6.75 60.58
CA ASP A 163 -7.13 7.26 59.59
C ASP A 163 -5.84 6.43 59.59
N LEU A 164 -5.36 6.02 60.76
CA LEU A 164 -4.24 5.06 60.88
C LEU A 164 -4.57 3.73 60.17
N VAL A 165 -5.74 3.15 60.42
CA VAL A 165 -6.17 1.90 59.77
C VAL A 165 -6.27 2.08 58.26
N ASN A 166 -6.89 3.15 57.78
CA ASN A 166 -7.03 3.44 56.35
C ASN A 166 -5.66 3.61 55.67
N LYS A 167 -4.72 4.32 56.32
CA LYS A 167 -3.37 4.55 55.81
C LYS A 167 -2.57 3.25 55.75
N VAL A 168 -2.63 2.41 56.79
CA VAL A 168 -1.98 1.10 56.82
C VAL A 168 -2.55 0.17 55.74
N VAL A 169 -3.88 0.16 55.56
CA VAL A 169 -4.53 -0.63 54.49
C VAL A 169 -4.12 -0.13 53.11
N SER A 170 -4.08 1.19 52.89
CA SER A 170 -3.63 1.77 51.61
C SER A 170 -2.16 1.47 51.32
N GLN A 171 -1.28 1.57 52.32
CA GLN A 171 0.14 1.23 52.20
C GLN A 171 0.34 -0.25 51.89
N ARG A 172 -0.45 -1.14 52.51
CA ARG A 172 -0.43 -2.57 52.18
C ARG A 172 -0.83 -2.79 50.72
N ALA A 173 -1.92 -2.17 50.26
CA ALA A 173 -2.37 -2.29 48.87
C ALA A 173 -1.33 -1.75 47.89
N THR A 174 -0.72 -0.59 48.17
CA THR A 174 0.37 -0.04 47.35
C THR A 174 1.60 -0.96 47.35
N LYS A 175 1.96 -1.55 48.49
CA LYS A 175 3.07 -2.51 48.57
C LYS A 175 2.80 -3.77 47.74
N GLU A 176 1.58 -4.30 47.80
CA GLU A 176 1.16 -5.45 46.99
C GLU A 176 1.22 -5.12 45.49
N GLN A 177 0.72 -3.95 45.09
CA GLN A 177 0.80 -3.47 43.70
C GLN A 177 2.25 -3.31 43.21
N LEU A 178 3.11 -2.68 44.01
CA LEU A 178 4.54 -2.54 43.69
C LEU A 178 5.24 -3.89 43.59
N LEU A 179 4.87 -4.87 44.43
CA LEU A 179 5.43 -6.21 44.35
C LEU A 179 5.05 -6.87 43.01
N ILE A 180 3.81 -6.72 42.56
CA ILE A 180 3.33 -7.22 41.26
C ILE A 180 4.13 -6.56 40.12
N GLU A 181 4.26 -5.23 40.12
CA GLU A 181 5.02 -4.52 39.10
C GLU A 181 6.49 -4.95 39.06
N VAL A 182 7.14 -5.06 40.22
CA VAL A 182 8.53 -5.55 40.30
C VAL A 182 8.65 -6.96 39.72
N THR A 183 7.69 -7.85 39.96
CA THR A 183 7.71 -9.19 39.36
C THR A 183 7.51 -9.16 37.85
N GLN A 184 6.64 -8.29 37.33
CA GLN A 184 6.42 -8.12 35.89
C GLN A 184 7.68 -7.58 35.20
N TYR A 185 8.34 -6.56 35.78
CA TYR A 185 9.58 -6.04 35.22
C TYR A 185 10.70 -7.07 35.23
N LYS A 186 10.81 -7.89 36.29
CA LYS A 186 11.79 -8.98 36.33
C LYS A 186 11.55 -10.00 35.22
N GLU A 187 10.29 -10.34 34.96
CA GLU A 187 9.94 -11.27 33.88
C GLU A 187 10.20 -10.65 32.50
N LEU A 188 9.89 -9.36 32.31
CA LEU A 188 10.21 -8.63 31.08
C LEU A 188 11.72 -8.61 30.82
N ILE A 189 12.53 -8.29 31.84
CA ILE A 189 13.99 -8.30 31.75
C ILE A 189 14.50 -9.70 31.40
N ARG A 190 13.88 -10.75 31.98
CA ARG A 190 14.23 -12.15 31.66
C ARG A 190 13.94 -12.48 30.21
N GLN A 191 12.78 -12.08 29.70
CA GLN A 191 12.38 -12.28 28.30
C GLN A 191 13.30 -11.50 27.35
N GLU A 192 13.61 -10.24 27.66
CA GLU A 192 14.51 -9.42 26.87
C GLU A 192 15.92 -10.02 26.83
N ALA A 193 16.43 -10.50 27.96
CA ALA A 193 17.73 -11.19 28.02
C ALA A 193 17.74 -12.49 27.19
N GLU A 194 16.64 -13.25 27.20
CA GLU A 194 16.48 -14.46 26.38
C GLU A 194 16.47 -14.10 24.88
N THR A 195 15.72 -13.06 24.48
CA THR A 195 15.72 -12.59 23.09
C THR A 195 17.08 -12.04 22.65
N LEU A 196 17.83 -11.39 23.54
CA LEU A 196 19.16 -10.87 23.26
C LEU A 196 20.15 -12.03 23.05
N ALA A 197 20.07 -13.07 23.88
CA ALA A 197 20.87 -14.28 23.71
C ALA A 197 20.57 -14.98 22.37
N ASP A 198 19.30 -15.11 22.00
CA ASP A 198 18.90 -15.69 20.70
C ASP A 198 19.41 -14.86 19.52
N LEU A 199 19.33 -13.53 19.61
CA LEU A 199 19.87 -12.61 18.61
C LEU A 199 21.39 -12.69 18.52
N GLU A 200 22.09 -12.86 19.65
CA GLU A 200 23.55 -13.02 19.68
C GLU A 200 23.97 -14.35 19.02
N VAL A 201 23.21 -15.43 19.24
CA VAL A 201 23.40 -16.70 18.53
C VAL A 201 23.17 -16.53 17.01
N GLN A 202 22.10 -15.88 16.59
CA GLN A 202 21.85 -15.61 15.17
C GLN A 202 22.95 -14.72 14.56
N TYR A 203 23.40 -13.70 15.29
CA TYR A 203 24.47 -12.80 14.84
C TYR A 203 25.79 -13.55 14.69
N THR A 204 26.16 -14.41 15.64
CA THR A 204 27.37 -15.23 15.54
C THR A 204 27.27 -16.25 14.41
N GLU A 205 26.10 -16.86 14.20
CA GLU A 205 25.86 -17.72 13.03
C GLU A 205 26.01 -16.93 11.73
N LEU A 206 25.48 -15.71 11.63
CA LEU A 206 25.65 -14.85 10.45
C LEU A 206 27.10 -14.42 10.23
N LYS A 207 27.81 -14.05 11.30
CA LYS A 207 29.19 -13.57 11.28
C LYS A 207 30.19 -14.68 10.93
N PHE A 208 29.93 -15.91 11.38
CA PHE A 208 30.85 -17.03 11.27
C PHE A 208 30.34 -18.14 10.33
N SER A 209 29.20 -17.97 9.67
CA SER A 209 28.74 -18.96 8.69
C SER A 209 29.68 -19.03 7.49
N GLU A 210 30.07 -20.25 7.16
CA GLU A 210 30.91 -20.61 6.01
C GLU A 210 30.19 -20.44 4.65
N LYS A 211 28.88 -20.20 4.65
CA LYS A 211 28.09 -19.96 3.43
C LYS A 211 28.44 -18.58 2.86
N PRO A 212 28.95 -18.48 1.63
CA PRO A 212 29.30 -17.19 1.05
C PRO A 212 28.04 -16.32 0.99
N ALA A 213 28.14 -15.09 1.49
CA ALA A 213 27.04 -14.14 1.61
C ALA A 213 26.22 -14.03 0.31
N THR A 214 26.88 -14.18 -0.85
CA THR A 214 26.27 -14.25 -2.17
C THR A 214 25.13 -15.25 -2.28
N THR A 215 25.30 -16.50 -1.82
CA THR A 215 24.23 -17.53 -1.91
C THR A 215 22.98 -17.20 -1.09
N ARG A 216 23.13 -16.49 0.03
CA ARG A 216 21.99 -16.02 0.84
C ARG A 216 21.29 -14.82 0.19
N PHE A 217 22.05 -13.87 -0.33
CA PHE A 217 21.50 -12.74 -1.07
C PHE A 217 20.81 -13.16 -2.37
N ASP A 218 21.37 -14.16 -3.08
CA ASP A 218 20.77 -14.71 -4.29
C ASP A 218 19.42 -15.37 -3.98
N LYS A 219 19.34 -16.16 -2.89
CA LYS A 219 18.07 -16.75 -2.45
C LYS A 219 17.03 -15.69 -2.06
N LEU A 220 17.43 -14.65 -1.34
CA LEU A 220 16.54 -13.54 -0.97
C LEU A 220 16.06 -12.78 -2.22
N LYS A 221 16.96 -12.54 -3.17
CA LYS A 221 16.64 -11.92 -4.45
C LYS A 221 15.65 -12.76 -5.26
N GLU A 222 15.84 -14.08 -5.31
CA GLU A 222 14.90 -14.99 -5.97
C GLU A 222 13.52 -14.96 -5.30
N GLN A 223 13.45 -14.92 -3.96
CA GLN A 223 12.19 -14.80 -3.22
C GLN A 223 11.47 -13.48 -3.49
N LEU A 224 12.20 -12.36 -3.45
CA LEU A 224 11.66 -11.04 -3.75
C LEU A 224 11.19 -10.94 -5.21
N GLN A 225 11.94 -11.54 -6.14
CA GLN A 225 11.55 -11.60 -7.55
C GLN A 225 10.29 -12.44 -7.75
N ALA A 226 10.16 -13.57 -7.05
CA ALA A 226 8.96 -14.40 -7.12
C ALA A 226 7.73 -13.66 -6.58
N TRP A 227 7.88 -12.93 -5.47
CA TRP A 227 6.80 -12.11 -4.90
C TRP A 227 6.41 -10.96 -5.82
N LEU A 228 7.39 -10.28 -6.43
CA LEU A 228 7.14 -9.24 -7.41
C LEU A 228 6.36 -9.78 -8.62
N ASN A 229 6.76 -10.92 -9.16
CA ASN A 229 6.07 -11.54 -10.29
C ASN A 229 4.62 -11.91 -9.93
N GLN A 230 4.41 -12.49 -8.76
CA GLN A 230 3.06 -12.83 -8.27
C GLN A 230 2.18 -11.58 -8.14
N GLU A 231 2.74 -10.47 -7.66
CA GLU A 231 2.01 -9.22 -7.51
C GLU A 231 1.72 -8.57 -8.86
N VAL A 232 2.66 -8.65 -9.81
CA VAL A 232 2.44 -8.21 -11.20
C VAL A 232 1.30 -9.00 -11.84
N ASP A 233 1.29 -10.34 -11.71
CA ASP A 233 0.22 -11.19 -12.24
C ASP A 233 -1.13 -10.85 -11.59
N ARG A 234 -1.14 -10.61 -10.28
CA ARG A 234 -2.33 -10.18 -9.54
C ARG A 234 -2.88 -8.85 -10.07
N VAL A 235 -2.01 -7.87 -10.29
CA VAL A 235 -2.40 -6.55 -10.83
C VAL A 235 -2.91 -6.68 -12.26
N GLN A 236 -2.26 -7.48 -13.12
CA GLN A 236 -2.71 -7.69 -14.49
C GLN A 236 -4.11 -8.30 -14.55
N ARG A 237 -4.41 -9.29 -13.68
CA ARG A 237 -5.76 -9.85 -13.57
C ARG A 237 -6.80 -8.81 -13.17
N LEU A 238 -6.52 -8.03 -12.14
CA LEU A 238 -7.43 -6.97 -11.68
C LEU A 238 -7.64 -5.89 -12.75
N GLN A 239 -6.61 -5.55 -13.51
CA GLN A 239 -6.72 -4.61 -14.64
C GLN A 239 -7.60 -5.18 -15.75
N ALA A 240 -7.49 -6.48 -16.05
CA ALA A 240 -8.35 -7.14 -17.04
C ALA A 240 -9.82 -7.18 -16.58
N GLU A 241 -10.08 -7.50 -15.32
CA GLU A 241 -11.42 -7.48 -14.72
C GLU A 241 -12.03 -6.06 -14.70
N LEU A 242 -11.22 -5.05 -14.36
CA LEU A 242 -11.65 -3.66 -14.39
C LEU A 242 -12.01 -3.23 -15.81
N LYS A 243 -11.17 -3.57 -16.79
CA LYS A 243 -11.43 -3.26 -18.19
C LYS A 243 -12.71 -3.93 -18.68
N GLN A 244 -12.93 -5.20 -18.34
CA GLN A 244 -14.16 -5.91 -18.66
C GLN A 244 -15.40 -5.22 -18.06
N SER A 245 -15.28 -4.74 -16.81
CA SER A 245 -16.36 -4.02 -16.13
C SER A 245 -16.63 -2.65 -16.77
N GLN A 246 -15.59 -1.95 -17.20
CA GLN A 246 -15.69 -0.69 -17.94
C GLN A 246 -16.34 -0.89 -19.31
N ASP A 247 -15.90 -1.87 -20.09
CA ASP A 247 -16.48 -2.20 -21.40
C ASP A 247 -17.97 -2.56 -21.26
N LEU A 248 -18.35 -3.26 -20.19
CA LEU A 248 -19.75 -3.57 -19.89
C LEU A 248 -20.55 -2.30 -19.55
N LEU A 249 -19.99 -1.42 -18.72
CA LEU A 249 -20.63 -0.15 -18.36
C LEU A 249 -20.83 0.74 -19.59
N ASP A 250 -19.81 0.88 -20.43
CA ASP A 250 -19.87 1.63 -21.68
C ASP A 250 -20.94 1.06 -22.62
N SER A 251 -21.06 -0.27 -22.69
CA SER A 251 -22.12 -0.93 -23.47
C SER A 251 -23.52 -0.62 -22.94
N VAL A 252 -23.69 -0.59 -21.61
CA VAL A 252 -24.96 -0.24 -20.97
C VAL A 252 -25.28 1.23 -21.22
N GLU A 253 -24.34 2.14 -21.00
CA GLU A 253 -24.53 3.57 -21.25
C GLU A 253 -24.86 3.84 -22.73
N PHE A 254 -24.16 3.19 -23.66
CA PHE A 254 -24.48 3.27 -25.08
C PHE A 254 -25.91 2.79 -25.37
N GLY A 255 -26.33 1.68 -24.76
CA GLY A 255 -27.70 1.17 -24.86
C GLY A 255 -28.75 2.15 -24.33
N VAL A 256 -28.50 2.76 -23.17
CA VAL A 256 -29.36 3.79 -22.58
C VAL A 256 -29.44 5.01 -23.49
N ASN A 257 -28.30 5.47 -24.02
CA ASN A 257 -28.24 6.62 -24.94
C ASN A 257 -29.01 6.35 -26.24
N ASN A 258 -28.86 5.16 -26.82
CA ASN A 258 -29.60 4.77 -28.02
C ASN A 258 -31.12 4.76 -27.73
N PHE A 259 -31.52 4.15 -26.62
CA PHE A 259 -32.93 4.08 -26.28
C PHE A 259 -33.53 5.45 -25.97
N TYR A 260 -32.80 6.30 -25.24
CA TYR A 260 -33.18 7.69 -24.97
C TYR A 260 -33.40 8.47 -26.27
N PHE A 261 -32.47 8.34 -27.22
CA PHE A 261 -32.58 8.97 -28.55
C PHE A 261 -33.81 8.47 -29.32
N ARG A 262 -34.16 7.18 -29.25
CA ARG A 262 -35.38 6.66 -29.90
C ARG A 262 -36.66 7.18 -29.22
N MET A 263 -36.62 7.38 -27.91
CA MET A 263 -37.75 7.86 -27.11
C MET A 263 -37.97 9.38 -27.21
N SER A 264 -37.03 10.16 -27.75
CA SER A 264 -37.17 11.63 -27.85
C SER A 264 -38.34 12.08 -28.73
N CYS A 265 -38.83 11.22 -29.62
CA CYS A 265 -39.99 11.50 -30.47
C CYS A 265 -41.34 11.31 -29.74
N VAL A 266 -41.34 10.77 -28.52
CA VAL A 266 -42.54 10.59 -27.70
C VAL A 266 -42.79 11.88 -26.91
N ALA A 267 -43.66 12.75 -27.41
CA ALA A 267 -44.05 13.97 -26.72
C ALA A 267 -44.74 13.68 -25.37
N LEU A 268 -44.18 14.23 -24.28
CA LEU A 268 -44.78 14.28 -22.94
C LEU A 268 -45.36 15.68 -22.74
N GLU A 269 -46.60 15.80 -22.26
CA GLU A 269 -47.27 17.10 -22.10
C GLU A 269 -46.76 17.92 -20.88
N GLU A 270 -45.97 17.35 -19.96
CA GLU A 270 -45.73 17.99 -18.65
C GLU A 270 -44.27 18.10 -18.15
N LEU A 271 -43.23 17.86 -18.96
CA LEU A 271 -41.84 18.07 -18.49
C LEU A 271 -40.97 18.93 -19.43
N PRO A 272 -40.16 19.88 -18.89
CA PRO A 272 -39.20 20.60 -19.69
C PRO A 272 -38.10 19.64 -20.14
N SER A 273 -37.94 19.54 -21.47
CA SER A 273 -36.87 18.80 -22.14
C SER A 273 -35.51 19.43 -21.86
N ALA A 274 -34.99 19.25 -20.66
CA ALA A 274 -33.57 19.46 -20.39
C ALA A 274 -32.81 18.25 -20.93
N PHE A 275 -31.83 18.48 -21.80
CA PHE A 275 -30.92 17.44 -22.26
C PHE A 275 -30.12 16.92 -21.06
N SER A 276 -30.52 15.75 -20.55
CA SER A 276 -29.78 15.13 -19.45
C SER A 276 -28.48 14.52 -19.97
N THR A 277 -27.39 14.79 -19.25
CA THR A 277 -26.08 14.20 -19.54
C THR A 277 -25.91 12.85 -18.86
N ASP A 278 -26.56 12.63 -17.71
CA ASP A 278 -26.42 11.42 -16.88
C ASP A 278 -27.33 10.26 -17.37
N SER A 279 -26.79 9.04 -17.32
CA SER A 279 -27.47 7.81 -17.75
C SER A 279 -28.69 7.47 -16.88
N LEU A 280 -28.65 7.78 -15.57
CA LEU A 280 -29.78 7.53 -14.68
C LEU A 280 -30.95 8.47 -14.95
N ASP A 281 -30.68 9.74 -15.20
CA ASP A 281 -31.70 10.72 -15.54
C ASP A 281 -32.31 10.42 -16.93
N LYS A 282 -31.51 9.96 -17.90
CA LYS A 282 -32.01 9.45 -19.19
C LYS A 282 -32.96 8.26 -19.00
N LEU A 283 -32.61 7.30 -18.13
CA LEU A 283 -33.48 6.17 -17.78
C LEU A 283 -34.79 6.62 -17.11
N ARG A 284 -34.73 7.61 -16.22
CA ARG A 284 -35.92 8.17 -15.58
C ARG A 284 -36.85 8.83 -16.59
N ASP A 285 -36.30 9.61 -17.52
CA ASP A 285 -37.09 10.23 -18.61
C ASP A 285 -37.72 9.14 -19.50
N ILE A 286 -36.93 8.17 -19.97
CA ILE A 286 -37.44 7.00 -20.71
C ILE A 286 -38.61 6.33 -19.95
N SER A 287 -38.44 6.08 -18.65
CA SER A 287 -39.46 5.46 -17.81
C SER A 287 -40.74 6.29 -17.73
N ALA A 288 -40.64 7.61 -17.77
CA ALA A 288 -41.79 8.51 -17.78
C ALA A 288 -42.50 8.51 -19.15
N ARG A 289 -41.77 8.34 -20.27
CA ARG A 289 -42.34 8.30 -21.64
C ARG A 289 -42.96 6.95 -22.02
N LEU A 290 -42.50 5.86 -21.42
CA LEU A 290 -42.93 4.50 -21.73
C LEU A 290 -44.45 4.27 -21.59
N PRO A 291 -45.12 4.72 -20.51
CA PRO A 291 -46.58 4.58 -20.38
C PRO A 291 -47.34 5.30 -21.49
N THR A 292 -46.91 6.52 -21.88
CA THR A 292 -47.52 7.28 -22.98
C THR A 292 -47.34 6.56 -24.32
N LEU A 293 -46.17 5.99 -24.57
CA LEU A 293 -45.93 5.18 -25.77
C LEU A 293 -46.82 3.93 -25.80
N GLN A 294 -46.93 3.24 -24.67
CA GLN A 294 -47.78 2.05 -24.53
C GLN A 294 -49.26 2.39 -24.76
N GLN A 295 -49.75 3.48 -24.18
CA GLN A 295 -51.11 3.96 -24.39
C GLN A 295 -51.36 4.32 -25.86
N ARG A 296 -50.45 5.06 -26.51
CA ARG A 296 -50.56 5.38 -27.95
C ARG A 296 -50.53 4.14 -28.84
N ALA A 297 -49.76 3.12 -28.48
CA ALA A 297 -49.72 1.85 -29.19
C ALA A 297 -51.01 1.02 -29.01
N LEU A 298 -51.70 1.16 -27.87
CA LEU A 298 -52.99 0.53 -27.60
C LEU A 298 -54.17 1.27 -28.26
N GLU A 299 -54.12 2.61 -28.32
CA GLU A 299 -55.17 3.45 -28.90
C GLU A 299 -55.15 3.46 -30.43
N LYS A 300 -53.98 3.30 -31.04
CA LYS A 300 -53.86 3.14 -32.49
C LYS A 300 -53.96 1.66 -32.84
N GLU A 301 -55.13 1.22 -33.28
CA GLU A 301 -55.14 0.06 -34.17
C GLU A 301 -54.31 0.40 -35.42
N PRO A 302 -53.47 -0.52 -35.90
CA PRO A 302 -52.71 -0.30 -37.11
C PRO A 302 -53.67 -0.05 -38.28
N GLU A 303 -53.73 1.17 -38.81
CA GLU A 303 -54.17 1.45 -40.18
C GLU A 303 -53.16 0.82 -41.17
N ILE A 304 -53.01 -0.50 -41.12
CA ILE A 304 -52.22 -1.32 -42.05
C ILE A 304 -53.20 -2.13 -42.91
N SER A 305 -54.37 -1.57 -43.21
CA SER A 305 -55.27 -2.17 -44.20
C SER A 305 -54.65 -2.00 -45.59
N GLY A 306 -53.80 -2.96 -45.98
CA GLY A 306 -53.26 -3.07 -47.34
C GLY A 306 -51.74 -3.15 -47.48
N LEU A 307 -50.97 -3.10 -46.39
CA LEU A 307 -49.51 -3.27 -46.44
C LEU A 307 -49.12 -4.66 -45.92
N ASP A 308 -48.24 -5.32 -46.66
CA ASP A 308 -47.66 -6.61 -46.31
C ASP A 308 -46.75 -6.42 -45.09
N GLN A 309 -47.23 -6.82 -43.91
CA GLN A 309 -46.57 -6.58 -42.62
C GLN A 309 -45.13 -7.12 -42.64
N ASP A 310 -44.91 -8.29 -43.22
CA ASP A 310 -43.60 -8.94 -43.26
C ASP A 310 -42.59 -8.08 -44.04
N LYS A 311 -42.99 -7.47 -45.15
CA LYS A 311 -42.12 -6.57 -45.93
C LYS A 311 -41.80 -5.27 -45.20
N VAL A 312 -42.75 -4.75 -44.42
CA VAL A 312 -42.52 -3.55 -43.60
C VAL A 312 -41.55 -3.86 -42.47
N TYR A 313 -41.68 -5.04 -41.84
CA TYR A 313 -40.73 -5.52 -40.84
C TYR A 313 -39.34 -5.74 -41.44
N ASP A 314 -39.22 -6.40 -42.59
CA ASP A 314 -37.94 -6.62 -43.27
C ASP A 314 -37.26 -5.29 -43.62
N LEU A 315 -38.00 -4.31 -44.14
CA LEU A 315 -37.47 -2.99 -44.48
C LEU A 315 -37.03 -2.21 -43.23
N LEU A 316 -37.80 -2.29 -42.14
CA LEU A 316 -37.44 -1.69 -40.85
C LEU A 316 -36.22 -2.37 -40.24
N GLU A 317 -36.06 -3.68 -40.41
CA GLU A 317 -34.88 -4.41 -39.97
C GLU A 317 -33.64 -4.03 -40.82
N GLU A 318 -33.76 -3.98 -42.15
CA GLU A 318 -32.69 -3.50 -43.03
C GLU A 318 -32.27 -2.06 -42.73
N LEU A 319 -33.23 -1.15 -42.50
CA LEU A 319 -32.95 0.23 -42.12
C LEU A 319 -32.30 0.33 -40.74
N ASN A 320 -32.76 -0.46 -39.76
CA ASN A 320 -32.13 -0.52 -38.44
C ASN A 320 -30.71 -1.09 -38.50
N MET A 321 -30.40 -1.99 -39.43
CA MET A 321 -29.06 -2.54 -39.64
C MET A 321 -28.11 -1.56 -40.36
N MET A 322 -28.65 -0.60 -41.11
CA MET A 322 -27.87 0.44 -41.81
C MET A 322 -27.60 1.70 -40.97
N GLU A 323 -28.31 1.90 -39.85
CA GLU A 323 -28.02 2.99 -38.91
C GLU A 323 -26.71 2.72 -38.14
N LEU A 324 -25.67 3.52 -38.42
CA LEU A 324 -24.35 3.48 -37.75
C LEU A 324 -24.39 3.56 -36.21
N LYS A 325 -25.50 4.02 -35.63
CA LYS A 325 -25.72 4.14 -34.18
C LYS A 325 -26.38 2.91 -33.55
N ASN A 326 -26.66 1.89 -34.34
CA ASN A 326 -27.51 0.77 -33.98
C ASN A 326 -26.76 -0.55 -34.12
N ASN A 327 -25.59 -0.63 -33.49
CA ASN A 327 -24.88 -1.89 -33.40
C ASN A 327 -25.65 -2.80 -32.44
N LYS A 328 -26.30 -3.84 -32.99
CA LYS A 328 -26.85 -4.95 -32.22
C LYS A 328 -25.78 -5.38 -31.20
N ARG A 329 -26.19 -5.60 -29.93
CA ARG A 329 -25.33 -6.31 -28.96
C ARG A 329 -24.75 -7.53 -29.67
N PRO A 330 -23.44 -7.78 -29.62
CA PRO A 330 -22.92 -9.08 -29.99
C PRO A 330 -23.71 -10.11 -29.19
N THR A 331 -24.29 -11.10 -29.88
CA THR A 331 -24.96 -12.25 -29.27
C THR A 331 -23.91 -13.17 -28.62
N THR A 332 -23.02 -12.61 -27.81
CA THR A 332 -22.23 -13.41 -26.89
C THR A 332 -23.15 -13.68 -25.70
N PRO A 333 -23.43 -14.95 -25.38
CA PRO A 333 -24.12 -15.25 -24.14
C PRO A 333 -23.28 -14.63 -23.03
N ILE A 334 -23.94 -13.86 -22.16
CA ILE A 334 -23.37 -13.42 -20.89
C ILE A 334 -22.89 -14.70 -20.22
N GLY A 335 -21.57 -14.91 -20.22
CA GLY A 335 -20.96 -15.97 -19.46
C GLY A 335 -21.34 -15.72 -18.01
N THR A 336 -22.30 -16.48 -17.52
CA THR A 336 -22.45 -16.72 -16.09
C THR A 336 -21.06 -17.02 -15.54
N PRO A 337 -20.60 -16.36 -14.46
CA PRO A 337 -19.30 -16.65 -13.86
C PRO A 337 -19.39 -18.03 -13.24
N GLN A 338 -19.08 -19.03 -14.05
CA GLN A 338 -18.94 -20.41 -13.62
C GLN A 338 -17.53 -20.49 -13.06
N LEU A 339 -17.44 -20.44 -11.74
CA LEU A 339 -16.28 -20.92 -10.99
C LEU A 339 -16.17 -22.42 -11.28
N SER A 340 -15.48 -22.76 -12.36
CA SER A 340 -14.94 -24.10 -12.57
C SER A 340 -13.44 -23.96 -12.74
N ASP A 341 -12.76 -24.41 -11.68
CA ASP A 341 -11.41 -24.96 -11.70
C ASP A 341 -11.26 -25.94 -12.87
N ASP A 342 -10.03 -26.04 -13.39
CA ASP A 342 -9.59 -26.91 -14.49
C ASP A 342 -9.97 -26.50 -15.92
N GLU A 343 -9.21 -25.58 -16.49
CA GLU A 343 -8.71 -25.77 -17.87
C GLU A 343 -7.23 -25.37 -17.88
N GLU A 344 -6.35 -26.37 -17.83
CA GLU A 344 -4.93 -26.22 -18.10
C GLU A 344 -4.75 -25.65 -19.51
N GLU A 345 -4.61 -24.33 -19.60
CA GLU A 345 -4.07 -23.68 -20.79
C GLU A 345 -2.59 -24.06 -20.89
N CYS A 346 -2.36 -25.23 -21.51
CA CYS A 346 -1.07 -25.85 -21.74
C CYS A 346 -0.19 -24.92 -22.60
N SER A 347 0.42 -23.96 -21.93
CA SER A 347 1.47 -23.12 -22.47
C SER A 347 2.59 -24.04 -22.94
N PRO A 348 2.91 -24.09 -24.25
CA PRO A 348 3.87 -25.06 -24.75
C PRO A 348 5.22 -24.84 -24.07
N SER A 349 5.75 -25.89 -23.44
CA SER A 349 7.05 -25.81 -22.76
C SER A 349 8.12 -25.33 -23.75
N ARG A 350 9.19 -24.75 -23.20
CA ARG A 350 10.35 -24.29 -23.98
C ARG A 350 10.88 -25.37 -24.94
N GLU A 351 10.81 -26.63 -24.56
CA GLU A 351 11.21 -27.80 -25.34
C GLU A 351 10.22 -28.09 -26.48
N GLU A 352 8.92 -27.93 -26.23
CA GLU A 352 7.84 -28.03 -27.24
C GLU A 352 8.01 -26.98 -28.34
N ILE A 353 8.27 -25.72 -27.95
CA ILE A 353 8.51 -24.59 -28.85
C ILE A 353 9.77 -24.84 -29.69
N LYS A 354 10.86 -25.31 -29.07
CA LYS A 354 12.10 -25.66 -29.78
C LYS A 354 11.85 -26.77 -30.81
N ARG A 355 11.13 -27.83 -30.44
CA ARG A 355 10.77 -28.92 -31.36
C ARG A 355 9.95 -28.43 -32.55
N ARG A 356 8.97 -27.56 -32.33
CA ARG A 356 8.17 -26.98 -33.42
C ARG A 356 9.00 -26.06 -34.31
N SER A 357 9.89 -25.25 -33.73
CA SER A 357 10.78 -24.36 -34.49
C SER A 357 11.73 -25.16 -35.41
N ILE A 358 12.31 -26.26 -34.92
CA ILE A 358 13.19 -27.13 -35.72
C ILE A 358 12.42 -27.75 -36.89
N ARG A 359 11.21 -28.29 -36.66
CA ARG A 359 10.36 -28.83 -37.74
C ARG A 359 9.99 -27.76 -38.79
N LEU A 360 9.80 -26.51 -38.36
CA LEU A 360 9.50 -25.41 -39.27
C LEU A 360 10.71 -25.06 -40.17
N ILE A 361 11.92 -25.12 -39.60
CA ILE A 361 13.17 -24.90 -40.34
C ILE A 361 13.40 -26.04 -41.34
N ASP A 362 13.28 -27.29 -40.90
CA ASP A 362 13.47 -28.47 -41.77
C ASP A 362 12.46 -28.52 -42.92
N SER A 363 11.19 -28.20 -42.66
CA SER A 363 10.16 -28.16 -43.71
C SER A 363 10.40 -27.05 -44.74
N ARG A 364 10.91 -25.89 -44.33
CA ARG A 364 11.30 -24.81 -45.25
C ARG A 364 12.56 -25.16 -46.04
N GLN A 365 13.52 -25.84 -45.43
CA GLN A 365 14.76 -26.25 -46.08
C GLN A 365 14.49 -27.35 -47.12
N ASN A 366 13.67 -28.35 -46.79
CA ASN A 366 13.23 -29.40 -47.72
C ASN A 366 12.40 -28.84 -48.89
N ARG A 367 11.54 -27.84 -48.66
CA ARG A 367 10.82 -27.14 -49.75
C ARG A 367 11.75 -26.35 -50.68
N ARG A 368 12.83 -25.77 -50.16
CA ARG A 368 13.85 -25.09 -50.98
C ARG A 368 14.68 -26.08 -51.80
N SER A 369 14.99 -27.26 -51.24
CA SER A 369 15.67 -28.35 -51.94
C SER A 369 14.82 -28.94 -53.07
N ALA A 370 13.53 -29.18 -52.82
CA ALA A 370 12.60 -29.71 -53.83
C ALA A 370 12.39 -28.73 -55.01
N ARG A 371 12.35 -27.41 -54.74
CA ARG A 371 12.25 -26.38 -55.79
C ARG A 371 13.52 -26.25 -56.65
N LYS A 372 14.69 -26.64 -56.12
CA LYS A 372 15.93 -26.70 -56.90
C LYS A 372 16.03 -27.97 -57.77
N ALA A 373 15.37 -29.06 -57.39
CA ALA A 373 15.33 -30.30 -58.17
C ALA A 373 14.37 -30.25 -59.37
N CYS A 374 13.29 -29.45 -59.31
CA CYS A 374 12.35 -29.24 -60.43
C CYS A 374 12.83 -28.22 -61.49
N LYS A 375 14.05 -27.68 -61.37
CA LYS A 375 14.64 -26.73 -62.31
C LYS A 375 15.84 -27.29 -63.08
N LYS A 376 15.99 -28.61 -63.13
CA LYS A 376 16.96 -29.30 -63.99
C LYS A 376 16.24 -30.08 -65.09
#